data_AF-A0A923RWG2-F1
#
_entry.id   AF-A0A923RWG2-F1
#
_cell.length_a   1.000
_cell.length_b   1.000
_cell.length_c   1.000
_cell.angle_alpha   90.00
_cell.angle_beta   90.00
_cell.angle_gamma   90.00
#
_symmetry.space_group_name_H-M   'P 1'
#
loop_
_entity.id
_entity.type
_entity.pdbx_description
1 polymer ?
#
loop_
_entity_poly.entity_id
_entity_poly.type
_entity_poly.pdbx_seq_one_letter_code
_entity_poly.pdbx_strand_id
1 'polypeptide(L)'
;MSEEYGNDFVTLIDEDGNEVEFEHIDTVEYEGTTYLAFIPAELAVEEDAEVVIMQIVEENGEEMLEAVEDDEIADAVFNILMERAEAEEDEEG
;
A
#
# COMPACT_ATOMS: atom_id res chain seq x y z
N MET A 1 17.61 -8.35 -13.76
CA MET A 1 16.37 -8.29 -14.55
C MET A 1 15.73 -7.00 -14.11
N SER A 2 15.51 -6.10 -15.07
CA SER A 2 14.79 -4.85 -14.85
C SER A 2 13.31 -5.19 -14.84
N GLU A 3 12.73 -5.32 -13.65
CA GLU A 3 11.32 -5.01 -13.45
C GLU A 3 11.36 -3.62 -12.79
N GLU A 4 11.45 -2.56 -13.60
CA GLU A 4 10.30 -1.72 -13.98
C GLU A 4 9.63 -1.13 -12.73
N TYR A 5 10.30 -0.14 -12.12
CA TYR A 5 9.71 0.87 -11.21
C TYR A 5 8.63 1.63 -12.00
N GLY A 6 7.49 1.00 -12.20
CA GLY A 6 6.49 1.42 -13.15
C GLY A 6 5.12 1.05 -12.62
N ASN A 7 4.75 1.65 -11.49
CA ASN A 7 3.39 1.60 -10.96
C ASN A 7 2.88 0.15 -10.86
N ASP A 8 3.30 -0.54 -9.79
CA ASP A 8 3.01 -1.96 -9.57
C ASP A 8 1.52 -2.15 -9.22
N PHE A 9 0.69 -2.20 -10.26
CA PHE A 9 -0.69 -2.65 -10.11
C PHE A 9 -0.71 -4.11 -9.69
N VAL A 10 -1.34 -4.37 -8.55
CA VAL A 10 -1.53 -5.69 -7.97
C VAL A 10 -3.02 -6.04 -8.01
N THR A 11 -3.33 -7.20 -8.56
CA THR A 11 -4.68 -7.77 -8.49
C THR A 11 -4.79 -8.62 -7.23
N LEU A 12 -5.67 -8.22 -6.32
CA LEU A 12 -6.01 -8.98 -5.12
C LEU A 12 -7.36 -9.65 -5.32
N ILE A 13 -7.48 -10.85 -4.75
CA ILE A 13 -8.73 -11.60 -4.77
C ILE A 13 -9.33 -11.49 -3.37
N ASP A 14 -10.52 -10.92 -3.28
CA ASP A 14 -11.25 -10.82 -2.01
C ASP A 14 -11.82 -12.18 -1.57
N GLU A 15 -12.36 -12.26 -0.34
CA GLU A 15 -12.98 -13.47 0.21
C GLU A 15 -14.18 -13.98 -0.60
N ASP A 16 -14.91 -13.10 -1.30
CA ASP A 16 -15.99 -13.46 -2.23
C ASP A 16 -15.46 -13.96 -3.61
N GLY A 17 -14.15 -13.92 -3.83
CA GLY A 17 -13.50 -14.35 -5.07
C GLY A 17 -13.54 -13.29 -6.18
N ASN A 18 -13.79 -12.02 -5.85
CA ASN A 18 -13.73 -10.94 -6.82
C ASN A 18 -12.29 -10.45 -6.98
N GLU A 19 -11.88 -10.26 -8.23
CA GLU A 19 -10.60 -9.65 -8.57
C GLU A 19 -10.74 -8.13 -8.46
N VAL A 20 -9.96 -7.51 -7.57
CA VAL A 20 -9.88 -6.07 -7.39
C VAL A 20 -8.46 -5.63 -7.71
N GLU A 21 -8.33 -4.63 -8.58
CA GLU A 21 -7.03 -4.07 -8.94
C GLU A 21 -6.69 -2.91 -8.01
N PHE A 22 -5.47 -2.94 -7.48
CA PHE A 22 -4.91 -1.93 -6.61
C PHE A 22 -3.60 -1.41 -7.19
N GLU A 23 -3.37 -0.12 -7.02
CA GLU A 23 -2.14 0.57 -7.36
C GLU A 23 -1.21 0.58 -6.14
N HIS A 24 -0.03 -0.03 -6.23
CA HIS A 24 0.98 0.07 -5.18
C HIS A 24 1.62 1.45 -5.17
N ILE A 25 1.52 2.14 -4.03
CA ILE A 25 2.07 3.48 -3.87
C ILE A 25 3.49 3.39 -3.32
N ASP A 26 3.63 2.86 -2.10
CA ASP A 26 4.91 2.68 -1.44
C ASP A 26 4.78 1.66 -0.28
N THR A 27 5.93 1.24 0.24
CA THR A 27 6.06 0.24 1.31
C THR A 27 6.84 0.81 2.48
N VAL A 28 6.29 0.67 3.68
CA VAL A 28 6.85 1.15 4.93
C VAL A 28 7.00 0.02 5.92
N GLU A 29 8.16 -0.06 6.57
CA GLU A 29 8.37 -0.97 7.69
C GLU A 29 8.09 -0.22 9.01
N TYR A 30 7.12 -0.71 9.79
CA TYR A 30 6.75 -0.12 11.07
C TYR A 30 6.64 -1.23 12.14
N GLU A 31 7.24 -1.02 13.31
CA GLU A 31 7.28 -2.00 14.41
C GLU A 31 7.76 -3.43 14.04
N GLY A 32 8.54 -3.57 12.97
CA GLY A 32 9.03 -4.86 12.49
C GLY A 32 8.04 -5.64 11.62
N THR A 33 6.93 -5.00 11.24
CA THR A 33 5.96 -5.49 10.25
C THR A 33 6.06 -4.63 8.99
N THR A 34 5.91 -5.25 7.83
CA THR A 34 5.91 -4.55 6.55
C THR A 34 4.48 -4.18 6.15
N TYR A 35 4.26 -2.89 5.94
CA TYR A 35 3.00 -2.31 5.51
C TYR A 35 3.13 -1.76 4.09
N LEU A 36 2.10 -1.95 3.28
CA LEU A 36 2.01 -1.52 1.90
C LEU A 36 0.80 -0.62 1.75
N ALA A 37 0.99 0.53 1.12
CA ALA A 37 -0.12 1.40 0.76
C ALA A 37 -0.56 1.13 -0.67
N PHE A 38 -1.88 1.02 -0.81
CA PHE A 38 -2.55 0.72 -2.06
C PHE A 38 -3.67 1.71 -2.32
N ILE A 39 -3.91 2.05 -3.58
CA ILE A 39 -5.09 2.81 -4.00
C ILE A 39 -5.91 1.91 -4.92
N PRO A 40 -7.23 1.76 -4.72
CA PRO A 40 -8.06 1.01 -5.65
C PRO A 40 -7.94 1.62 -7.05
N ALA A 41 -7.57 0.82 -8.05
CA ALA A 41 -7.36 1.33 -9.41
C ALA A 41 -8.64 1.96 -10.00
N GLU A 42 -9.81 1.50 -9.54
CA GLU A 42 -11.11 2.10 -9.88
C GLU A 42 -11.28 3.53 -9.33
N LEU A 43 -10.65 3.84 -8.19
CA LEU A 43 -10.73 5.14 -7.51
C LEU A 43 -9.50 6.03 -7.77
N ALA A 44 -8.42 5.50 -8.35
CA ALA A 44 -7.17 6.24 -8.60
C ALA A 44 -7.33 7.50 -9.46
N VAL A 45 -8.43 7.63 -10.21
CA VAL A 45 -8.79 8.82 -11.01
C VAL A 45 -9.60 9.87 -10.23
N GLU A 46 -9.98 9.60 -8.99
CA GLU A 46 -10.71 10.52 -8.12
C GLU A 46 -9.73 11.30 -7.23
N GLU A 47 -9.94 12.61 -7.06
CA GLU A 47 -9.09 13.46 -6.20
C GLU A 47 -9.21 13.10 -4.70
N ASP A 48 -10.22 12.30 -4.32
CA ASP A 48 -10.48 11.78 -2.97
C ASP A 48 -10.22 10.25 -2.89
N ALA A 49 -9.32 9.71 -3.73
CA ALA A 49 -8.98 8.29 -3.69
C ALA A 49 -8.49 7.89 -2.28
N GLU A 50 -9.18 6.92 -1.66
CA GLU A 50 -8.83 6.44 -0.31
C GLU A 50 -7.63 5.48 -0.40
N VAL A 51 -6.57 5.80 0.34
CA VAL A 51 -5.41 4.93 0.48
C VAL A 51 -5.74 3.82 1.47
N VAL A 52 -5.66 2.58 1.00
CA VAL A 52 -5.83 1.37 1.78
C VAL A 52 -4.45 0.87 2.22
N ILE A 53 -4.25 0.75 3.52
CA ILE A 53 -3.00 0.22 4.09
C ILE A 53 -3.20 -1.26 4.41
N MET A 54 -2.31 -2.09 3.89
CA MET A 54 -2.29 -3.53 4.14
C MET A 54 -0.97 -3.94 4.79
N GLN A 55 -1.02 -4.93 5.67
CA GLN A 55 0.15 -5.55 6.30
C GLN A 55 0.43 -6.91 5.68
N ILE A 56 1.71 -7.29 5.62
CA ILE A 56 2.12 -8.65 5.29
C ILE A 56 2.05 -9.51 6.55
N VAL A 57 1.23 -10.56 6.50
CA VAL A 57 1.10 -11.57 7.55
C VAL A 57 1.58 -12.93 7.02
N GLU A 58 2.38 -13.65 7.80
CA GLU A 58 2.75 -15.03 7.47
C GLU A 58 1.69 -15.98 8.02
N GLU A 59 0.92 -16.60 7.13
CA GLU A 59 -0.05 -17.62 7.49
C GLU A 59 0.28 -18.94 6.79
N ASN A 60 0.45 -20.01 7.57
CA ASN A 60 0.87 -21.34 7.08
C ASN A 60 2.20 -21.38 6.31
N GLY A 61 3.08 -20.39 6.50
CA GLY A 61 4.34 -20.27 5.77
C GLY A 61 4.21 -19.66 4.37
N GLU A 62 3.03 -19.10 4.07
CA GLU A 62 2.77 -18.27 2.90
C GLU A 62 2.52 -16.83 3.38
N GLU A 63 3.07 -15.86 2.66
CA GLU A 63 2.86 -14.43 2.92
C GLU A 63 1.49 -14.03 2.34
N MET A 64 0.61 -13.52 3.20
CA MET A 64 -0.70 -12.98 2.83
C MET A 64 -0.77 -11.49 3.16
N LEU A 65 -1.61 -10.77 2.42
CA LEU A 65 -1.89 -9.36 2.66
C LEU A 65 -3.20 -9.25 3.44
N GLU A 66 -3.15 -8.54 4.56
CA GLU A 66 -4.32 -8.28 5.41
C GLU A 66 -4.51 -6.78 5.54
N ALA A 67 -5.73 -6.28 5.41
CA ALA A 67 -6.02 -4.86 5.62
C ALA A 67 -5.75 -4.48 7.09
N VAL A 68 -5.13 -3.33 7.31
CA VAL A 68 -4.89 -2.84 8.67
C VAL A 68 -6.20 -2.30 9.24
N GLU A 69 -6.75 -2.99 10.25
CA GLU A 69 -7.95 -2.55 10.97
C GLU A 69 -7.66 -1.55 12.10
N ASP A 70 -6.37 -1.38 12.46
CA ASP A 70 -5.95 -0.48 13.53
C ASP A 70 -5.69 0.93 12.99
N ASP A 71 -6.59 1.86 13.31
CA ASP A 71 -6.48 3.26 12.91
C ASP A 71 -5.15 3.90 13.35
N GLU A 72 -4.61 3.55 14.53
CA GLU A 72 -3.36 4.16 15.02
C GLU A 72 -2.17 3.77 14.14
N ILE A 73 -2.15 2.50 13.70
CA ILE A 73 -1.11 1.98 12.79
C ILE A 73 -1.30 2.56 11.38
N ALA A 74 -2.55 2.58 10.89
CA ALA A 74 -2.86 3.13 9.57
C ALA A 74 -2.45 4.61 9.49
N ASP A 75 -2.81 5.44 10.48
CA ASP A 75 -2.38 6.83 10.57
C ASP A 75 -0.85 6.94 10.62
N ALA A 76 -0.17 6.12 11.43
CA ALA A 76 1.29 6.17 11.54
C ALA A 76 1.98 5.88 10.20
N VAL A 77 1.56 4.81 9.51
CA VAL A 77 2.10 4.41 8.21
C VAL A 77 1.77 5.47 7.15
N PHE A 78 0.54 5.98 7.12
CA PHE A 78 0.12 7.05 6.21
C PHE A 78 0.97 8.31 6.38
N ASN A 79 1.23 8.74 7.63
CA ASN A 79 2.08 9.89 7.90
C ASN A 79 3.52 9.66 7.40
N ILE A 80 4.07 8.46 7.54
CA ILE A 80 5.41 8.13 7.02
C ILE A 80 5.42 8.19 5.48
N LEU A 81 4.37 7.70 4.82
CA LEU A 81 4.23 7.76 3.37
C LEU A 81 4.19 9.20 2.86
N MET A 82 3.38 10.05 3.51
CA MET A 82 3.31 11.48 3.23
C MET A 82 4.67 12.16 3.43
N GLU A 83 5.35 11.90 4.56
CA GLU A 83 6.67 12.48 4.84
C GLU A 83 7.70 12.07 3.79
N ARG A 84 7.64 10.82 3.30
CA ARG A 84 8.50 10.33 2.23
C ARG A 84 8.19 10.99 0.90
N ALA A 85 6.91 11.10 0.52
CA ALA A 85 6.50 11.79 -0.69
C ALA A 85 6.97 13.25 -0.67
N GLU A 86 6.75 13.98 0.43
CA GLU A 86 7.22 15.36 0.59
C GLU A 86 8.76 15.46 0.53
N ALA A 87 9.49 14.49 1.11
CA ALA A 87 10.95 14.47 1.07
C ALA A 87 11.51 14.22 -0.34
N GLU A 88 10.82 13.43 -1.17
CA GLU A 88 11.16 13.24 -2.58
C GLU A 88 10.92 14.52 -3.40
N GLU A 89 9.87 15.29 -3.07
CA GLU A 89 9.58 16.58 -3.72
C GLU A 89 10.61 17.69 -3.37
N ASP A 90 11.18 17.67 -2.15
CA ASP A 90 12.16 18.69 -1.70
C ASP A 90 13.59 18.42 -2.22
N GLU A 91 13.94 17.18 -2.60
CA GLU A 91 15.26 16.83 -3.16
C GLU A 91 15.45 17.27 -4.63
N GLU A 92 14.37 17.62 -5.34
CA GLU A 92 14.42 18.18 -6.70
C GLU A 92 14.50 19.73 -6.75
N GLY A 93 14.65 20.41 -5.60
CA GLY A 93 14.69 21.88 -5.45
C GLY A 93 16.03 22.60 -5.67
#